data_AF-W6N830-F1
#
_entry.id   AF-W6N830-F1
#
_cell.length_a   1.000
_cell.length_b   1.000
_cell.length_c   1.000
_cell.angle_alpha   90.00
_cell.angle_beta   90.00
_cell.angle_gamma   90.00
#
_symmetry.space_group_name_H-M   'P 1'
#
loop_
_entity.id
_entity.type
_entity.pdbx_description
1 polymer ?
#
loop_
_entity_poly.entity_id
_entity_poly.type
_entity_poly.pdbx_seq_one_letter_code
_entity_poly.pdbx_strand_id
1 'polypeptide(L)'
;MALLLNRKYGSRLECLYYILTSCYKKYGVTKEFNLKNLKFDPNDVYNVHNYCNLLKNIVGRQCCPYLINPLNLSKCYATQSVASDSTKSKAVSDIGGSLEALGFISRNKRKYKISSEGEKWVNSDFYSSEWEDIARKGVLSYGVTIGLLNKIAKLPINFSYSGIYLSYPHTTEIVKYIDSSGNTVYIDISTDSQRDSNTRTMSRLIGWCVTVGLIEPQDVSTNDSPLAHIKYRDFVNSEILTVRNYKKTDHYINLFNSKPYVSNPLSYSRLHKNVASLRENGGEDLRNATLEYNNNILNRRFVFVYTLNYYSKLNKALDFEKLVTAMSKYSDEFFSEDNDPTTLMESESDIADIAGIPFDIDDHGMLIPKTTINDDILSEDAPKESIALAKKVIKEMEAN
;
A
#
# COMPACT_ATOMS: atom_id res chain seq x y z
N MET A 1 2.02 -5.95 10.88
CA MET A 1 2.51 -4.65 10.34
C MET A 1 1.29 -3.90 9.85
N ALA A 2 1.29 -2.56 9.70
CA ALA A 2 0.13 -1.92 9.07
C ALA A 2 0.04 -2.44 7.64
N LEU A 3 -1.12 -2.96 7.24
CA LEU A 3 -1.29 -3.71 5.99
C LEU A 3 -1.50 -2.76 4.80
N LEU A 4 -2.18 -1.64 5.05
CA LEU A 4 -2.16 -0.44 4.23
C LEU A 4 -1.30 0.64 4.89
N LEU A 5 -0.53 1.33 4.07
CA LEU A 5 0.39 2.40 4.45
C LEU A 5 -0.36 3.69 4.84
N ASN A 6 -0.69 3.83 6.12
CA ASN A 6 -1.61 4.88 6.62
C ASN A 6 -0.98 5.90 7.61
N ARG A 7 0.32 6.18 7.48
CA ARG A 7 1.04 7.20 8.31
C ARG A 7 1.70 8.28 7.44
N LYS A 8 2.37 9.26 8.05
CA LYS A 8 2.99 10.38 7.31
C LYS A 8 4.52 10.36 7.27
N TYR A 9 5.15 9.30 7.80
CA TYR A 9 6.61 9.28 7.93
C TYR A 9 7.29 8.96 6.59
N GLY A 10 6.73 8.00 5.84
CA GLY A 10 7.23 7.59 4.53
C GLY A 10 6.64 8.34 3.34
N SER A 11 6.00 9.51 3.53
CA SER A 11 5.38 10.26 2.42
C SER A 11 6.37 10.99 1.52
N ARG A 12 7.63 11.17 1.96
CA ARG A 12 8.66 11.91 1.23
C ARG A 12 9.67 10.92 0.66
N LEU A 13 9.72 10.77 -0.66
CA LEU A 13 10.67 9.87 -1.32
C LEU A 13 12.12 10.28 -1.04
N GLU A 14 12.42 11.58 -0.98
CA GLU A 14 13.77 12.06 -0.64
C GLU A 14 14.21 11.59 0.77
N CYS A 15 13.31 11.57 1.76
CA CYS A 15 13.61 10.99 3.06
C CYS A 15 13.86 9.48 2.97
N LEU A 16 13.03 8.75 2.22
CA LEU A 16 13.20 7.30 2.03
C LEU A 16 14.53 6.98 1.35
N TYR A 17 14.93 7.80 0.37
CA TYR A 17 16.20 7.71 -0.34
C TYR A 17 17.40 7.82 0.61
N TYR A 18 17.46 8.85 1.45
CA TYR A 18 18.57 9.01 2.40
C TYR A 18 18.60 7.90 3.47
N ILE A 19 17.44 7.45 3.94
CA ILE A 19 17.37 6.34 4.90
C ILE A 19 17.86 5.04 4.27
N LEU A 20 17.46 4.75 3.03
CA LEU A 20 17.92 3.58 2.31
C LEU A 20 19.41 3.67 1.99
N THR A 21 19.92 4.85 1.65
CA THR A 21 21.36 5.11 1.40
C THR A 21 22.18 4.79 2.64
N SER A 22 21.77 5.28 3.81
CA SER A 22 22.37 4.95 5.11
C SER A 22 22.37 3.44 5.38
N CYS A 23 21.24 2.77 5.13
CA CYS A 23 21.12 1.33 5.27
C CYS A 23 22.05 0.58 4.30
N TYR A 24 22.14 1.03 3.05
CA TYR A 24 22.98 0.45 2.01
C TYR A 24 24.46 0.53 2.35
N LYS A 25 24.95 1.68 2.80
CA LYS A 25 26.36 1.82 3.21
C LYS A 25 26.71 0.91 4.40
N LYS A 26 25.73 0.55 5.24
CA LYS A 26 25.94 -0.34 6.39
C LYS A 26 25.84 -1.84 6.06
N TYR A 27 24.88 -2.24 5.24
CA TYR A 27 24.54 -3.66 5.03
C TYR A 27 24.81 -4.15 3.59
N GLY A 28 24.91 -3.25 2.62
CA GLY A 28 24.93 -3.57 1.19
C GLY A 28 23.69 -4.36 0.76
N VAL A 29 23.82 -5.11 -0.33
CA VAL A 29 22.78 -6.03 -0.83
C VAL A 29 22.94 -7.45 -0.34
N THR A 30 23.91 -7.77 0.52
CA THR A 30 24.15 -9.16 0.95
C THR A 30 23.65 -9.43 2.36
N LYS A 31 23.78 -8.46 3.28
CA LYS A 31 23.42 -8.64 4.69
C LYS A 31 21.96 -8.32 4.95
N GLU A 32 21.36 -9.10 5.85
CA GLU A 32 20.02 -8.85 6.36
C GLU A 32 20.05 -7.82 7.51
N PHE A 33 18.98 -7.06 7.66
CA PHE A 33 18.78 -6.11 8.76
C PHE A 33 17.35 -6.22 9.32
N ASN A 34 17.14 -5.67 10.53
CA ASN A 34 15.82 -5.54 11.14
C ASN A 34 15.35 -4.08 11.05
N LEU A 35 14.04 -3.83 11.10
CA LEU A 35 13.53 -2.45 11.01
C LEU A 35 14.13 -1.49 12.05
N LYS A 36 14.42 -1.96 13.27
CA LYS A 36 15.09 -1.13 14.30
C LYS A 36 16.42 -0.54 13.84
N ASN A 37 17.07 -1.17 12.87
CA ASN A 37 18.32 -0.71 12.29
C ASN A 37 18.16 0.51 11.37
N LEU A 38 16.92 0.91 11.05
CA LEU A 38 16.64 2.16 10.35
C LEU A 38 16.63 3.37 11.28
N LYS A 39 16.60 3.17 12.61
CA LYS A 39 16.62 4.27 13.59
C LYS A 39 17.89 5.10 13.45
N PHE A 40 17.75 6.40 13.67
CA PHE A 40 18.91 7.26 13.82
C PHE A 40 19.70 6.84 15.07
N ASP A 41 21.00 6.63 14.89
CA ASP A 41 21.94 6.35 15.96
C ASP A 41 23.14 7.30 15.81
N PRO A 42 23.35 8.25 16.73
CA PRO A 42 24.46 9.19 16.62
C PRO A 42 25.84 8.52 16.71
N ASN A 43 25.92 7.29 17.24
CA ASN A 43 27.16 6.53 17.33
C ASN A 43 27.41 5.67 16.09
N ASP A 44 26.45 5.60 15.16
CA ASP A 44 26.60 4.87 13.90
C ASP A 44 27.30 5.76 12.86
N VAL A 45 28.45 5.30 12.38
CA VAL A 45 29.24 5.99 11.34
C VAL A 45 28.48 6.10 10.01
N TYR A 46 27.46 5.26 9.79
CA TYR A 46 26.60 5.30 8.62
C TYR A 46 25.20 5.83 8.93
N ASN A 47 25.01 6.64 9.98
CA ASN A 47 23.70 7.17 10.33
C ASN A 47 23.09 8.05 9.22
N VAL A 48 21.76 8.14 9.17
CA VAL A 48 21.02 8.87 8.11
C VAL A 48 21.33 10.37 8.04
N HIS A 49 21.75 11.00 9.14
CA HIS A 49 22.09 12.43 9.09
C HIS A 49 23.34 12.71 8.26
N ASN A 50 24.23 11.74 8.06
CA ASN A 50 25.42 11.88 7.22
C ASN A 50 25.10 12.01 5.73
N TYR A 51 23.88 11.65 5.32
CA TYR A 51 23.45 11.66 3.92
C TYR A 51 22.29 12.63 3.64
N CYS A 52 21.56 13.04 4.68
CA CYS A 52 20.31 13.77 4.52
C CYS A 52 20.55 15.26 4.22
N ASN A 53 20.19 15.71 3.02
CA ASN A 53 20.30 17.12 2.62
C ASN A 53 19.10 17.98 3.07
N LEU A 54 18.12 17.41 3.76
CA LEU A 54 16.96 18.14 4.29
C LEU A 54 17.18 18.67 5.72
N LEU A 55 18.33 18.39 6.33
CA LEU A 55 18.62 18.83 7.70
C LEU A 55 18.70 20.35 7.78
N LYS A 56 18.21 20.90 8.89
CA LYS A 56 18.33 22.32 9.22
C LYS A 56 19.12 22.48 10.51
N ASN A 57 19.90 23.55 10.58
CA ASN A 57 20.52 23.99 11.82
C ASN A 57 19.48 24.75 12.65
N ILE A 58 19.00 24.15 13.75
CA ILE A 58 18.04 24.74 14.67
C ILE A 58 18.66 24.77 16.06
N VAL A 59 18.83 25.96 16.63
CA VAL A 59 19.45 26.18 17.95
C VAL A 59 20.83 25.48 18.05
N GLY A 60 21.67 25.68 17.04
CA GLY A 60 23.04 25.12 16.98
C GLY A 60 23.11 23.60 16.80
N ARG A 61 22.01 22.96 16.42
CA ARG A 61 21.93 21.51 16.20
C ARG A 61 21.38 21.20 14.81
N GLN A 62 22.06 20.31 14.10
CA GLN A 62 21.54 19.71 12.87
C GLN A 62 20.43 18.71 13.20
N CYS A 63 19.21 19.02 12.80
CA CYS A 63 18.06 18.14 13.00
C CYS A 63 17.06 18.19 11.84
N CYS A 64 16.16 17.21 11.83
CA CYS A 64 15.10 17.09 10.85
C CYS A 64 14.07 18.24 11.01
N PRO A 65 13.72 18.96 9.94
CA PRO A 65 12.81 20.11 10.01
C PRO A 65 11.37 19.72 10.39
N TYR A 66 11.00 18.44 10.26
CA TYR A 66 9.66 17.93 10.58
C TYR A 66 9.46 17.52 12.04
N LEU A 67 10.43 17.79 12.92
CA LEU A 67 10.26 17.56 14.35
C LEU A 67 9.33 18.60 14.95
N ILE A 68 8.27 18.16 15.65
CA ILE A 68 7.39 19.04 16.41
C ILE A 68 8.17 19.85 17.45
N ASN A 69 9.14 19.21 18.11
CA ASN A 69 10.08 19.86 19.01
C ASN A 69 11.51 19.64 18.48
N PRO A 70 12.17 20.69 17.93
CA PRO A 70 13.53 20.60 17.41
C PRO A 70 14.60 20.22 18.45
N LEU A 71 14.31 20.40 19.74
CA LEU A 71 15.20 20.01 20.85
C LEU A 71 15.07 18.53 21.24
N ASN A 72 14.13 17.80 20.63
CA ASN A 72 13.90 16.38 20.92
C ASN A 72 15.13 15.53 20.52
N LEU A 73 15.52 14.63 21.42
CA LEU A 73 16.64 13.69 21.23
C LEU A 73 16.45 12.72 20.05
N SER A 74 15.23 12.62 19.53
CA SER A 74 14.89 11.81 18.35
C SER A 74 15.67 12.24 17.11
N LYS A 75 15.97 13.55 16.95
CA LYS A 75 16.71 14.21 15.85
C LYS A 75 16.22 13.98 14.41
N CYS A 76 15.61 12.84 14.11
CA CYS A 76 14.97 12.47 12.86
C CYS A 76 13.49 12.15 13.10
N TYR A 77 12.58 12.81 12.37
CA TYR A 77 11.15 12.54 12.46
C TYR A 77 10.77 11.17 11.87
N ALA A 78 11.38 10.82 10.74
CA ALA A 78 11.02 9.63 9.96
C ALA A 78 11.43 8.32 10.65
N THR A 79 12.59 8.29 11.29
CA THR A 79 13.13 7.07 11.89
C THR A 79 13.21 7.10 13.41
N GLN A 80 13.10 8.28 14.04
CA GLN A 80 13.33 8.47 15.48
C GLN A 80 14.75 8.06 15.90
N SER A 81 15.13 8.26 17.16
CA SER A 81 16.46 7.90 17.66
C SER A 81 16.44 6.62 18.49
N VAL A 82 17.52 5.84 18.43
CA VAL A 82 17.79 4.76 19.40
C VAL A 82 17.88 5.30 20.84
N ALA A 83 18.33 6.54 21.01
CA ALA A 83 18.46 7.18 22.33
C ALA A 83 17.11 7.63 22.89
N SER A 84 16.13 7.96 22.04
CA SER A 84 14.77 8.32 22.47
C SER A 84 13.90 7.08 22.72
N ASP A 85 14.12 6.01 21.97
CA ASP A 85 13.41 4.74 22.06
C ASP A 85 14.29 3.69 21.38
N SER A 86 14.71 2.65 22.09
CA SER A 86 15.56 1.60 21.52
C SER A 86 14.75 0.50 20.79
N THR A 87 13.42 0.52 20.91
CA THR A 87 12.52 -0.51 20.35
C THR A 87 11.99 -0.14 18.96
N LYS A 88 11.14 -0.97 18.34
CA LYS A 88 10.53 -0.63 17.05
C LYS A 88 9.45 0.45 17.25
N SER A 89 9.64 1.62 16.64
CA SER A 89 8.61 2.67 16.63
C SER A 89 7.62 2.50 15.47
N LYS A 90 6.44 3.11 15.61
CA LYS A 90 5.45 3.22 14.52
C LYS A 90 6.04 3.90 13.27
N ALA A 91 6.93 4.87 13.46
CA ALA A 91 7.60 5.60 12.39
C ALA A 91 8.52 4.68 11.58
N VAL A 92 9.38 3.92 12.27
CA VAL A 92 10.26 2.92 11.64
C VAL A 92 9.49 1.85 10.89
N SER A 93 8.35 1.39 11.45
CA SER A 93 7.48 0.45 10.74
C SER A 93 6.94 1.03 9.44
N ASP A 94 6.67 2.32 9.42
CA ASP A 94 6.12 3.01 8.26
C ASP A 94 7.17 3.21 7.16
N ILE A 95 8.39 3.55 7.55
CA ILE A 95 9.53 3.67 6.63
C ILE A 95 9.85 2.32 5.99
N GLY A 96 9.98 1.27 6.80
CA GLY A 96 10.22 -0.08 6.28
C GLY A 96 9.11 -0.54 5.34
N GLY A 97 7.85 -0.35 5.74
CA GLY A 97 6.71 -0.68 4.88
C GLY A 97 6.66 0.14 3.59
N SER A 98 7.11 1.41 3.61
CA SER A 98 7.18 2.25 2.41
C SER A 98 8.26 1.78 1.45
N LEU A 99 9.47 1.48 1.95
CA LEU A 99 10.56 0.94 1.14
C LEU A 99 10.21 -0.43 0.55
N GLU A 100 9.49 -1.25 1.32
CA GLU A 100 8.99 -2.56 0.87
C GLU A 100 7.93 -2.40 -0.22
N ALA A 101 6.95 -1.52 -0.01
CA ALA A 101 5.91 -1.24 -0.99
C ALA A 101 6.46 -0.73 -2.33
N LEU A 102 7.51 0.09 -2.28
CA LEU A 102 8.22 0.60 -3.46
C LEU A 102 9.16 -0.44 -4.10
N GLY A 103 9.30 -1.63 -3.51
CA GLY A 103 10.18 -2.70 -4.01
C GLY A 103 11.67 -2.47 -3.76
N PHE A 104 12.06 -1.49 -2.95
CA PHE A 104 13.46 -1.16 -2.67
C PHE A 104 14.09 -2.00 -1.56
N ILE A 105 13.26 -2.64 -0.74
CA ILE A 105 13.68 -3.69 0.18
C ILE A 105 12.75 -4.89 0.06
N SER A 106 13.29 -6.09 0.22
CA SER A 106 12.53 -7.33 0.34
C SER A 106 12.44 -7.75 1.79
N ARG A 107 11.33 -8.39 2.17
CA ARG A 107 11.12 -8.91 3.51
C ARG A 107 11.21 -10.44 3.51
N ASN A 108 11.84 -10.99 4.54
CA ASN A 108 11.77 -12.40 4.90
C ASN A 108 11.44 -12.49 6.40
N LYS A 109 10.18 -12.81 6.72
CA LYS A 109 9.65 -12.84 8.09
C LYS A 109 9.83 -11.51 8.83
N ARG A 110 10.84 -11.40 9.70
CA ARG A 110 11.15 -10.18 10.48
C ARG A 110 12.42 -9.47 10.02
N LYS A 111 13.10 -10.04 9.02
CA LYS A 111 14.34 -9.53 8.45
C LYS A 111 14.08 -8.92 7.08
N TYR A 112 14.94 -7.99 6.70
CA TYR A 112 14.85 -7.21 5.48
C TYR A 112 16.20 -7.21 4.79
N LYS A 113 16.17 -7.02 3.47
CA LYS A 113 17.35 -6.95 2.62
C LYS A 113 17.11 -5.93 1.53
N ILE A 114 18.14 -5.20 1.13
CA ILE A 114 18.06 -4.24 0.04
C ILE A 114 17.90 -5.01 -1.27
N SER A 115 16.94 -4.60 -2.09
CA SER A 115 16.71 -5.20 -3.40
C SER A 115 17.69 -4.64 -4.44
N SER A 116 17.77 -5.28 -5.61
CA SER A 116 18.54 -4.76 -6.73
C SER A 116 18.07 -3.37 -7.18
N GLU A 117 16.76 -3.13 -7.18
CA GLU A 117 16.20 -1.81 -7.52
C GLU A 117 16.50 -0.78 -6.42
N GLY A 118 16.50 -1.18 -5.15
CA GLY A 118 16.94 -0.32 -4.05
C GLY A 118 18.41 0.07 -4.15
N GLU A 119 19.27 -0.86 -4.55
CA GLU A 119 20.69 -0.60 -4.82
C GLU A 119 20.90 0.36 -6.00
N LYS A 120 20.19 0.16 -7.11
CA LYS A 120 20.23 1.11 -8.24
C LYS A 120 19.82 2.49 -7.80
N TRP A 121 18.73 2.60 -7.03
CA TRP A 121 18.22 3.89 -6.60
C TRP A 121 19.23 4.66 -5.75
N VAL A 122 19.83 4.03 -4.73
CA VAL A 122 20.81 4.71 -3.83
C VAL A 122 22.16 5.00 -4.48
N ASN A 123 22.46 4.36 -5.62
CA ASN A 123 23.67 4.63 -6.38
C ASN A 123 23.44 5.59 -7.56
N SER A 124 22.18 5.92 -7.89
CA SER A 124 21.85 6.97 -8.86
C SER A 124 22.05 8.36 -8.26
N ASP A 125 22.37 9.35 -9.10
CA ASP A 125 22.49 10.74 -8.66
C ASP A 125 21.09 11.33 -8.39
N PHE A 126 20.88 11.90 -7.21
CA PHE A 126 19.61 12.52 -6.83
C PHE A 126 19.16 13.60 -7.82
N TYR A 127 20.06 14.26 -8.54
CA TYR A 127 19.72 15.30 -9.51
C TYR A 127 19.58 14.78 -10.95
N SER A 128 19.39 13.47 -11.13
CA SER A 128 19.33 12.82 -12.45
C SER A 128 17.93 12.34 -12.83
N SER A 129 17.70 12.16 -14.13
CA SER A 129 16.51 11.47 -14.64
C SER A 129 16.48 9.99 -14.23
N GLU A 130 17.65 9.34 -14.11
CA GLU A 130 17.76 7.95 -13.66
C GLU A 130 17.15 7.77 -12.27
N TRP A 131 17.43 8.69 -11.34
CA TRP A 131 16.83 8.66 -10.00
C TRP A 131 15.31 8.75 -10.06
N GLU A 132 14.78 9.67 -10.87
CA GLU A 132 13.34 9.86 -11.04
C GLU A 132 12.68 8.63 -11.68
N ASP A 133 13.31 8.03 -12.68
CA ASP A 133 12.79 6.86 -13.40
C ASP A 133 12.74 5.62 -12.50
N ILE A 134 13.78 5.39 -11.69
CA ILE A 134 13.80 4.31 -10.69
C ILE A 134 12.72 4.56 -9.62
N ALA A 135 12.61 5.80 -9.13
CA ALA A 135 11.58 6.19 -8.16
C ALA A 135 10.17 5.97 -8.75
N ARG A 136 9.94 6.39 -9.99
CA ARG A 136 8.67 6.23 -10.72
C ARG A 136 8.30 4.76 -10.87
N LYS A 137 9.25 3.90 -11.25
CA LYS A 137 9.07 2.45 -11.31
C LYS A 137 8.71 1.89 -9.94
N GLY A 138 9.38 2.32 -8.87
CA GLY A 138 9.04 1.95 -7.50
C GLY A 138 7.62 2.36 -7.11
N VAL A 139 7.21 3.58 -7.40
CA VAL A 139 5.86 4.10 -7.12
C VAL A 139 4.78 3.32 -7.87
N LEU A 140 5.00 3.04 -9.16
CA LEU A 140 4.07 2.27 -10.00
C LEU A 140 4.07 0.77 -9.68
N SER A 141 5.08 0.27 -8.97
CA SER A 141 5.11 -1.13 -8.54
C SER A 141 4.10 -1.45 -7.44
N TYR A 142 3.70 -0.45 -6.66
CA TYR A 142 2.83 -0.64 -5.51
C TYR A 142 1.35 -0.66 -5.91
N GLY A 143 0.66 -1.77 -5.64
CA GLY A 143 -0.73 -1.97 -6.08
C GLY A 143 -1.70 -0.85 -5.66
N VAL A 144 -1.58 -0.34 -4.44
CA VAL A 144 -2.45 0.74 -3.95
C VAL A 144 -2.25 2.04 -4.75
N THR A 145 -1.02 2.34 -5.21
CA THR A 145 -0.79 3.48 -6.11
C THR A 145 -1.57 3.30 -7.41
N ILE A 146 -1.56 2.10 -7.99
CA ILE A 146 -2.28 1.80 -9.23
C ILE A 146 -3.79 1.97 -9.06
N GLY A 147 -4.36 1.51 -7.94
CA GLY A 147 -5.76 1.76 -7.58
C GLY A 147 -6.10 3.26 -7.52
N LEU A 148 -5.24 4.06 -6.88
CA LEU A 148 -5.40 5.52 -6.87
C LEU A 148 -5.42 6.10 -8.30
N LEU A 149 -4.45 5.73 -9.12
CA LEU A 149 -4.32 6.23 -10.48
C LEU A 149 -5.51 5.82 -11.36
N ASN A 150 -6.08 4.64 -11.12
CA ASN A 150 -7.33 4.19 -11.77
C ASN A 150 -8.53 5.06 -11.36
N LYS A 151 -8.72 5.35 -10.08
CA LYS A 151 -9.80 6.25 -9.64
C LYS A 151 -9.63 7.67 -10.22
N ILE A 152 -8.40 8.18 -10.28
CA ILE A 152 -8.08 9.47 -10.95
C ILE A 152 -8.38 9.41 -12.46
N ALA A 153 -8.33 8.23 -13.09
CA ALA A 153 -8.51 8.11 -14.55
C ALA A 153 -9.90 8.53 -14.99
N LYS A 154 -10.88 8.27 -14.12
CA LYS A 154 -12.29 8.62 -14.30
C LYS A 154 -12.58 10.12 -14.11
N LEU A 155 -11.61 10.91 -13.63
CA LEU A 155 -11.75 12.37 -13.43
C LEU A 155 -11.27 13.17 -14.65
N PRO A 156 -11.59 14.48 -14.76
CA PRO A 156 -11.04 15.34 -15.81
C PRO A 156 -9.51 15.51 -15.75
N ILE A 157 -8.90 16.16 -16.77
CA ILE A 157 -7.46 16.45 -16.82
C ILE A 157 -6.99 17.24 -15.59
N ASN A 158 -7.77 18.26 -15.24
CA ASN A 158 -7.63 18.99 -14.00
C ASN A 158 -8.63 18.41 -13.00
N PHE A 159 -8.17 18.04 -11.81
CA PHE A 159 -9.01 17.32 -10.86
C PHE A 159 -8.67 17.68 -9.42
N SER A 160 -9.61 17.37 -8.52
CA SER A 160 -9.40 17.32 -7.07
C SER A 160 -9.48 15.87 -6.61
N TYR A 161 -8.61 15.47 -5.70
CA TYR A 161 -8.68 14.12 -5.10
C TYR A 161 -9.65 14.04 -3.91
N SER A 162 -10.36 15.14 -3.60
CA SER A 162 -11.33 15.18 -2.52
C SER A 162 -12.47 14.18 -2.79
N GLY A 163 -12.77 13.34 -1.80
CA GLY A 163 -13.81 12.31 -1.94
C GLY A 163 -13.35 11.00 -2.58
N ILE A 164 -12.11 10.92 -3.09
CA ILE A 164 -11.56 9.62 -3.49
C ILE A 164 -11.36 8.76 -2.25
N TYR A 165 -11.99 7.58 -2.27
CA TYR A 165 -11.86 6.56 -1.24
C TYR A 165 -11.02 5.40 -1.75
N LEU A 166 -9.99 5.03 -1.00
CA LEU A 166 -9.04 3.98 -1.34
C LEU A 166 -8.64 3.23 -0.06
N SER A 167 -9.36 2.15 0.22
CA SER A 167 -9.31 1.43 1.48
C SER A 167 -9.78 -0.01 1.30
N TYR A 168 -9.72 -0.81 2.35
CA TYR A 168 -10.44 -2.08 2.38
C TYR A 168 -11.94 -1.84 2.18
N PRO A 169 -12.61 -2.67 1.36
CA PRO A 169 -14.04 -2.55 1.14
C PRO A 169 -14.82 -2.81 2.42
N HIS A 170 -15.97 -2.15 2.52
CA HIS A 170 -16.96 -2.36 3.57
C HIS A 170 -18.01 -3.33 3.05
N THR A 171 -18.08 -4.48 3.70
CA THR A 171 -19.12 -5.48 3.51
C THR A 171 -20.14 -5.32 4.63
N THR A 172 -21.43 -5.44 4.34
CA THR A 172 -22.48 -5.50 5.37
C THR A 172 -22.72 -6.95 5.80
N GLU A 173 -21.63 -7.70 5.99
CA GLU A 173 -21.68 -9.14 6.27
C GLU A 173 -22.08 -9.34 7.73
N ILE A 174 -23.22 -9.98 7.97
CA ILE A 174 -23.78 -10.17 9.31
C ILE A 174 -23.61 -11.63 9.70
N VAL A 175 -22.96 -11.87 10.84
CA VAL A 175 -22.74 -13.22 11.35
C VAL A 175 -23.45 -13.42 12.69
N LYS A 176 -23.95 -14.63 12.89
CA LYS A 176 -24.50 -15.09 14.17
C LYS A 176 -23.35 -15.35 15.14
N TYR A 177 -23.41 -14.78 16.34
CA TYR A 177 -22.39 -14.91 17.37
C TYR A 177 -23.01 -15.14 18.75
N ILE A 178 -22.33 -15.88 19.62
CA ILE A 178 -22.76 -16.08 21.00
C ILE A 178 -21.93 -15.16 21.89
N ASP A 179 -22.59 -14.18 22.51
CA ASP A 179 -21.92 -13.20 23.36
C ASP A 179 -21.39 -13.80 24.67
N SER A 180 -20.61 -13.00 25.40
CA SER A 180 -20.06 -13.38 26.72
C SER A 180 -21.12 -13.76 27.77
N SER A 181 -22.39 -13.40 27.55
CA SER A 181 -23.53 -13.74 28.40
C SER A 181 -24.32 -14.96 27.91
N GLY A 182 -23.88 -15.60 26.82
CA GLY A 182 -24.52 -16.78 26.23
C GLY A 182 -25.70 -16.48 25.30
N ASN A 183 -25.96 -15.21 24.97
CA ASN A 183 -27.05 -14.84 24.08
C ASN A 183 -26.60 -14.89 22.62
N THR A 184 -27.51 -15.29 21.74
CA THR A 184 -27.31 -15.13 20.30
C THR A 184 -27.49 -13.67 19.91
N VAL A 185 -26.46 -13.10 19.31
CA VAL A 185 -26.44 -11.75 18.72
C VAL A 185 -26.03 -11.84 17.25
N TYR A 186 -26.37 -10.80 16.48
CA TYR A 186 -25.96 -10.67 15.07
C TYR A 186 -24.99 -9.51 14.96
N ILE A 187 -23.80 -9.79 14.43
CA ILE A 187 -22.68 -8.85 14.39
C ILE A 187 -22.33 -8.56 12.93
N ASP A 188 -22.32 -7.28 12.57
CA ASP A 188 -21.74 -6.79 11.33
C ASP A 188 -20.21 -6.82 11.44
N ILE A 189 -19.55 -7.73 10.72
CA ILE A 189 -18.11 -7.97 10.89
C ILE A 189 -17.27 -6.85 10.29
N SER A 190 -16.15 -6.57 10.96
CA SER A 190 -15.39 -5.37 10.65
C SER A 190 -14.48 -5.59 9.43
N THR A 191 -14.87 -5.14 8.24
CA THR A 191 -14.11 -5.39 6.99
C THR A 191 -13.33 -4.21 6.41
N ASP A 192 -13.69 -2.98 6.76
CA ASP A 192 -13.18 -1.73 6.16
C ASP A 192 -12.13 -0.99 7.01
N SER A 193 -11.52 0.07 6.49
CA SER A 193 -10.70 0.97 7.33
C SER A 193 -11.42 2.26 7.68
N GLN A 194 -11.09 2.81 8.84
CA GLN A 194 -11.54 4.15 9.25
C GLN A 194 -11.13 5.24 8.24
N ARG A 195 -12.00 6.24 8.04
CA ARG A 195 -11.78 7.39 7.14
C ARG A 195 -10.45 8.12 7.35
N ASP A 196 -10.00 8.29 8.60
CA ASP A 196 -8.70 8.92 8.91
C ASP A 196 -7.50 8.14 8.34
N SER A 197 -7.59 6.81 8.26
CA SER A 197 -6.56 5.99 7.60
C SER A 197 -6.50 6.26 6.10
N ASN A 198 -7.66 6.40 5.43
CA ASN A 198 -7.74 6.75 4.02
C ASN A 198 -7.04 8.10 3.75
N THR A 199 -7.35 9.15 4.52
CA THR A 199 -6.73 10.48 4.35
C THR A 199 -5.20 10.42 4.39
N ARG A 200 -4.62 9.63 5.30
CA ARG A 200 -3.16 9.49 5.43
C ARG A 200 -2.55 8.69 4.29
N THR A 201 -3.21 7.61 3.85
CA THR A 201 -2.81 6.84 2.67
C THR A 201 -2.81 7.73 1.43
N MET A 202 -3.91 8.45 1.18
CA MET A 202 -4.07 9.36 0.05
C MET A 202 -2.98 10.44 0.02
N SER A 203 -2.74 11.11 1.16
CA SER A 203 -1.73 12.17 1.23
C SER A 203 -0.32 11.66 0.89
N ARG A 204 0.02 10.43 1.30
CA ARG A 204 1.29 9.79 0.93
C ARG A 204 1.39 9.53 -0.56
N LEU A 205 0.37 8.88 -1.12
CA LEU A 205 0.39 8.49 -2.52
C LEU A 205 0.40 9.71 -3.44
N ILE A 206 -0.32 10.78 -3.08
CA ILE A 206 -0.24 12.07 -3.79
C ILE A 206 1.20 12.61 -3.76
N GLY A 207 1.84 12.64 -2.59
CA GLY A 207 3.24 13.08 -2.47
C GLY A 207 4.19 12.26 -3.37
N TRP A 208 4.01 10.95 -3.41
CA TRP A 208 4.78 10.06 -4.29
C TRP A 208 4.52 10.36 -5.76
N CYS A 209 3.26 10.42 -6.19
CA CYS A 209 2.86 10.68 -7.58
C CYS A 209 3.36 12.04 -8.08
N VAL A 210 3.36 13.07 -7.24
CA VAL A 210 3.94 14.38 -7.57
C VAL A 210 5.45 14.29 -7.72
N THR A 211 6.12 13.65 -6.75
CA THR A 211 7.58 13.54 -6.76
C THR A 211 8.08 12.84 -8.03
N VAL A 212 7.35 11.85 -8.53
CA VAL A 212 7.72 11.10 -9.74
C VAL A 212 7.01 11.58 -11.00
N GLY A 213 6.39 12.76 -11.01
CA GLY A 213 5.85 13.37 -12.22
C GLY A 213 4.69 12.63 -12.88
N LEU A 214 3.85 11.92 -12.11
CA LEU A 214 2.59 11.34 -12.60
C LEU A 214 1.45 12.36 -12.53
N ILE A 215 1.49 13.28 -11.56
CA ILE A 215 0.52 14.36 -11.42
C ILE A 215 1.26 15.65 -11.05
N GLU A 216 0.72 16.79 -11.43
CA GLU A 216 1.28 18.11 -11.10
C GLU A 216 0.35 18.84 -10.12
N PRO A 217 0.85 19.33 -8.98
CA PRO A 217 0.10 20.23 -8.12
C PRO A 217 -0.13 21.58 -8.83
N GLN A 218 -1.32 22.14 -8.67
CA GLN A 218 -1.65 23.48 -9.15
C GLN A 218 -1.34 24.54 -8.09
N ASP A 219 -1.04 25.76 -8.53
CA ASP A 219 -0.83 26.94 -7.67
C ASP A 219 0.29 26.80 -6.62
N VAL A 220 1.38 26.12 -6.98
CA VAL A 220 2.58 26.01 -6.13
C VAL A 220 3.80 26.69 -6.74
N SER A 221 4.67 27.19 -5.89
CA SER A 221 6.02 27.60 -6.29
C SER A 221 6.81 26.39 -6.80
N THR A 222 7.50 26.57 -7.92
CA THR A 222 8.31 25.52 -8.57
C THR A 222 9.73 25.99 -8.79
N ASN A 223 10.66 25.05 -8.71
CA ASN A 223 12.03 25.27 -9.18
C ASN A 223 12.10 25.15 -10.71
N ASP A 224 13.09 25.82 -11.30
CA ASP A 224 13.39 25.69 -12.73
C ASP A 224 14.15 24.38 -12.99
N SER A 225 13.40 23.29 -13.16
CA SER A 225 13.93 21.97 -13.51
C SER A 225 12.88 21.15 -14.25
N PRO A 226 13.29 20.37 -15.26
CA PRO A 226 12.39 19.43 -15.92
C PRO A 226 12.07 18.19 -15.05
N LEU A 227 12.89 17.91 -14.03
CA LEU A 227 12.72 16.76 -13.15
C LEU A 227 11.67 17.08 -12.09
N ALA A 228 10.60 16.29 -12.00
CA ALA A 228 9.47 16.53 -11.11
C ALA A 228 9.87 16.61 -9.63
N HIS A 229 10.77 15.73 -9.17
CA HIS A 229 11.23 15.72 -7.78
C HIS A 229 12.06 16.97 -7.41
N ILE A 230 12.68 17.63 -8.39
CA ILE A 230 13.39 18.91 -8.19
C ILE A 230 12.43 20.08 -8.37
N LYS A 231 11.62 20.08 -9.44
CA LYS A 231 10.60 21.08 -9.77
C LYS A 231 9.66 21.33 -8.60
N TYR A 232 9.20 20.26 -7.94
CA TYR A 232 8.26 20.31 -6.82
C TYR A 232 8.89 20.05 -5.45
N ARG A 233 10.23 20.10 -5.34
CA ARG A 233 10.95 19.70 -4.12
C ARG A 233 10.44 20.38 -2.86
N ASP A 234 10.23 21.70 -2.89
CA ASP A 234 9.77 22.47 -1.74
C ASP A 234 8.34 22.09 -1.32
N PHE A 235 7.47 21.85 -2.31
CA PHE A 235 6.11 21.40 -2.08
C PHE A 235 6.07 20.01 -1.44
N VAL A 236 6.72 19.01 -2.04
CA VAL A 236 6.68 17.61 -1.56
C VAL A 236 7.39 17.43 -0.22
N ASN A 237 8.37 18.27 0.08
CA ASN A 237 9.09 18.31 1.35
C ASN A 237 8.52 19.32 2.35
N SER A 238 7.35 19.90 2.11
CA SER A 238 6.66 20.72 3.10
C SER A 238 6.13 19.88 4.27
N GLU A 239 5.79 20.51 5.40
CA GLU A 239 5.24 19.79 6.56
C GLU A 239 3.85 19.20 6.25
N ILE A 240 3.04 19.91 5.46
CA ILE A 240 1.67 19.60 5.09
C ILE A 240 1.46 19.90 3.61
N LEU A 241 0.95 18.93 2.85
CA LEU A 241 0.50 19.14 1.48
C LEU A 241 -0.89 19.79 1.51
N THR A 242 -0.96 21.10 1.30
CA THR A 242 -2.21 21.89 1.40
C THR A 242 -2.99 21.99 0.09
N VAL A 243 -2.38 21.60 -1.03
CA VAL A 243 -2.97 21.69 -2.37
C VAL A 243 -3.99 20.58 -2.60
N ARG A 244 -5.14 20.96 -3.15
CA ARG A 244 -6.24 20.02 -3.47
C ARG A 244 -6.43 19.78 -4.96
N ASN A 245 -5.92 20.67 -5.82
CA ASN A 245 -6.10 20.61 -7.26
C ASN A 245 -4.82 20.19 -7.96
N TYR A 246 -4.97 19.29 -8.93
CA TYR A 246 -3.88 18.65 -9.64
C TYR A 246 -4.19 18.55 -11.13
N LYS A 247 -3.14 18.40 -11.93
CA LYS A 247 -3.22 18.13 -13.36
C LYS A 247 -2.57 16.77 -13.67
N LYS A 248 -3.18 16.00 -14.56
CA LYS A 248 -2.62 14.77 -15.12
C LYS A 248 -1.43 15.07 -16.05
N THR A 249 -0.32 14.33 -15.93
CA THR A 249 0.81 14.42 -16.87
C THR A 249 0.67 13.43 -18.02
N ASP A 250 1.51 13.57 -19.05
CA ASP A 250 1.56 12.63 -20.18
C ASP A 250 1.98 11.22 -19.75
N HIS A 251 2.88 11.11 -18.76
CA HIS A 251 3.25 9.83 -18.15
C HIS A 251 2.04 9.11 -17.56
N TYR A 252 1.12 9.87 -16.98
CA TYR A 252 -0.10 9.33 -16.42
C TYR A 252 -1.14 8.98 -17.49
N ILE A 253 -1.38 9.88 -18.45
CA ILE A 253 -2.46 9.74 -19.45
C ILE A 253 -2.29 8.42 -20.23
N ASN A 254 -1.05 8.02 -20.48
CA ASN A 254 -0.74 6.82 -21.25
C ASN A 254 -0.55 5.55 -20.39
N LEU A 255 -0.67 5.65 -19.07
CA LEU A 255 -0.30 4.57 -18.14
C LEU A 255 -1.03 3.24 -18.46
N PHE A 256 -2.35 3.30 -18.59
CA PHE A 256 -3.19 2.12 -18.76
C PHE A 256 -3.27 1.61 -20.22
N ASN A 257 -2.72 2.34 -21.19
CA ASN A 257 -2.71 1.93 -22.60
C ASN A 257 -1.89 0.66 -22.84
N SER A 258 -0.97 0.34 -21.92
CA SER A 258 -0.03 -0.78 -22.04
C SER A 258 -0.35 -1.97 -21.11
N LYS A 259 -1.47 -1.94 -20.39
CA LYS A 259 -1.80 -2.91 -19.32
C LYS A 259 -0.60 -3.13 -18.38
N PRO A 260 -0.26 -2.16 -17.52
CA PRO A 260 1.00 -2.19 -16.78
C PRO A 260 1.10 -3.41 -15.85
N TYR A 261 2.33 -3.88 -15.65
CA TYR A 261 2.65 -4.93 -14.69
C TYR A 261 2.98 -4.32 -13.32
N VAL A 262 2.33 -4.83 -12.28
CA VAL A 262 2.46 -4.37 -10.90
C VAL A 262 3.25 -5.41 -10.10
N SER A 263 4.49 -5.08 -9.77
CA SER A 263 5.40 -6.06 -9.15
C SER A 263 5.20 -6.25 -7.65
N ASN A 264 4.59 -5.27 -6.95
CA ASN A 264 4.32 -5.29 -5.51
C ASN A 264 2.82 -5.06 -5.22
N PRO A 265 1.93 -6.00 -5.62
CA PRO A 265 0.54 -6.00 -5.17
C PRO A 265 0.44 -6.23 -3.65
N LEU A 266 -0.77 -6.13 -3.09
CA LEU A 266 -0.99 -6.60 -1.72
C LEU A 266 -0.84 -8.12 -1.67
N SER A 267 -0.08 -8.61 -0.69
CA SER A 267 0.00 -10.04 -0.38
C SER A 267 -1.27 -10.56 0.29
N TYR A 268 -1.46 -11.89 0.33
CA TYR A 268 -2.60 -12.55 0.96
C TYR A 268 -2.88 -12.00 2.34
N SER A 269 -1.87 -12.00 3.21
CA SER A 269 -2.01 -11.49 4.59
C SER A 269 -2.42 -10.02 4.66
N ARG A 270 -2.20 -9.23 3.58
CA ARG A 270 -2.51 -7.80 3.44
C ARG A 270 -3.83 -7.51 2.73
N LEU A 271 -4.57 -8.51 2.27
CA LEU A 271 -5.89 -8.32 1.66
C LEU A 271 -6.98 -7.97 2.68
N HIS A 272 -6.72 -8.12 3.97
CA HIS A 272 -7.62 -7.69 5.03
C HIS A 272 -6.87 -6.91 6.11
N LYS A 273 -7.58 -6.08 6.89
CA LYS A 273 -6.98 -5.29 7.98
C LYS A 273 -6.56 -6.20 9.15
N ASN A 274 -5.72 -5.68 10.05
CA ASN A 274 -5.25 -6.46 11.19
C ASN A 274 -6.32 -6.47 12.29
N VAL A 275 -7.21 -7.47 12.25
CA VAL A 275 -8.32 -7.63 13.19
C VAL A 275 -7.84 -7.76 14.63
N ALA A 276 -6.69 -8.42 14.86
CA ALA A 276 -6.09 -8.57 16.19
C ALA A 276 -5.68 -7.24 16.84
N SER A 277 -5.67 -6.13 16.09
CA SER A 277 -5.36 -4.79 16.61
C SER A 277 -6.59 -3.90 16.84
N LEU A 278 -7.81 -4.42 16.62
CA LEU A 278 -9.03 -3.75 17.04
C LEU A 278 -9.01 -3.60 18.57
N ARG A 279 -9.22 -2.36 19.05
CA ARG A 279 -9.15 -2.04 20.48
C ARG A 279 -10.37 -2.60 21.21
N GLU A 280 -10.15 -3.19 22.37
CA GLU A 280 -11.14 -3.88 23.21
C GLU A 280 -12.14 -2.96 23.94
N ASN A 281 -12.20 -1.66 23.65
CA ASN A 281 -13.08 -0.72 24.37
C ASN A 281 -14.58 -1.00 24.05
N GLY A 282 -15.15 -2.07 24.61
CA GLY A 282 -16.52 -2.52 24.36
C GLY A 282 -16.75 -3.21 23.02
N GLY A 283 -15.69 -3.61 22.31
CA GLY A 283 -15.75 -4.21 20.96
C GLY A 283 -15.15 -5.61 20.87
N GLU A 284 -15.05 -6.33 21.99
CA GLU A 284 -14.46 -7.67 22.05
C GLU A 284 -15.23 -8.67 21.21
N ASP A 285 -16.57 -8.69 21.32
CA ASP A 285 -17.42 -9.58 20.53
C ASP A 285 -17.27 -9.33 19.02
N LEU A 286 -17.25 -8.06 18.60
CA LEU A 286 -16.96 -7.69 17.21
C LEU A 286 -15.59 -8.22 16.75
N ARG A 287 -14.56 -8.07 17.58
CA ARG A 287 -13.21 -8.55 17.25
C ARG A 287 -13.20 -10.07 17.11
N ASN A 288 -13.79 -10.78 18.07
CA ASN A 288 -13.77 -12.24 18.10
C ASN A 288 -14.59 -12.82 16.95
N ALA A 289 -15.79 -12.29 16.69
CA ALA A 289 -16.59 -12.63 15.51
C ALA A 289 -15.82 -12.36 14.22
N THR A 290 -15.20 -11.19 14.07
CA THR A 290 -14.41 -10.88 12.86
C THR A 290 -13.18 -11.80 12.73
N LEU A 291 -12.55 -12.21 13.84
CA LEU A 291 -11.41 -13.14 13.83
C LEU A 291 -11.81 -14.54 13.36
N GLU A 292 -12.99 -15.01 13.74
CA GLU A 292 -13.56 -16.29 13.31
C GLU A 292 -13.70 -16.35 11.78
N TYR A 293 -14.21 -15.28 11.17
CA TYR A 293 -14.43 -15.19 9.72
C TYR A 293 -13.26 -14.58 8.93
N ASN A 294 -12.13 -14.28 9.58
CA ASN A 294 -11.00 -13.62 8.91
C ASN A 294 -10.42 -14.46 7.76
N ASN A 295 -10.44 -15.80 7.88
CA ASN A 295 -10.00 -16.68 6.81
C ASN A 295 -10.95 -16.64 5.61
N ASN A 296 -12.26 -16.65 5.83
CA ASN A 296 -13.27 -16.54 4.77
C ASN A 296 -13.07 -15.24 3.97
N ILE A 297 -12.92 -14.11 4.66
CA ILE A 297 -12.69 -12.80 4.02
C ILE A 297 -11.39 -12.81 3.20
N LEU A 298 -10.30 -13.33 3.77
CA LEU A 298 -9.01 -13.41 3.08
C LEU A 298 -9.06 -14.32 1.86
N ASN A 299 -9.65 -15.53 1.99
CA ASN A 299 -9.84 -16.47 0.89
C ASN A 299 -10.65 -15.85 -0.23
N ARG A 300 -11.77 -15.21 0.10
CA ARG A 300 -12.69 -14.58 -0.85
C ARG A 300 -11.98 -13.50 -1.67
N ARG A 301 -11.30 -12.56 -0.98
CA ARG A 301 -10.51 -11.49 -1.62
C ARG A 301 -9.35 -12.04 -2.44
N PHE A 302 -8.65 -13.05 -1.92
CA PHE A 302 -7.52 -13.67 -2.61
C PHE A 302 -7.98 -14.36 -3.90
N VAL A 303 -9.03 -15.18 -3.85
CA VAL A 303 -9.55 -15.88 -5.02
C VAL A 303 -10.07 -14.91 -6.07
N PHE A 304 -10.75 -13.83 -5.65
CA PHE A 304 -11.17 -12.77 -6.57
C PHE A 304 -9.97 -12.16 -7.33
N VAL A 305 -8.97 -11.68 -6.59
CA VAL A 305 -7.77 -11.02 -7.16
C VAL A 305 -6.94 -12.01 -8.00
N TYR A 306 -6.77 -13.23 -7.52
CA TYR A 306 -6.00 -14.28 -8.21
C TYR A 306 -6.66 -14.69 -9.53
N THR A 307 -7.97 -14.88 -9.53
CA THR A 307 -8.75 -15.22 -10.72
C THR A 307 -8.75 -14.07 -11.72
N LEU A 308 -8.97 -12.83 -11.26
CA LEU A 308 -8.89 -11.64 -12.10
C LEU A 308 -7.51 -11.52 -12.78
N ASN A 309 -6.42 -11.83 -12.06
CA ASN A 309 -5.08 -11.82 -12.63
C ASN A 309 -4.85 -12.95 -13.65
N TYR A 310 -5.38 -14.14 -13.38
CA TYR A 310 -5.34 -15.26 -14.34
C TYR A 310 -5.98 -14.86 -15.67
N TYR A 311 -7.19 -14.31 -15.65
CA TYR A 311 -7.87 -13.84 -16.86
C TYR A 311 -7.14 -12.64 -17.51
N SER A 312 -6.60 -11.72 -16.70
CA SER A 312 -5.82 -10.59 -17.20
C SER A 312 -4.62 -11.01 -18.04
N LYS A 313 -3.85 -12.02 -17.56
CA LYS A 313 -2.68 -12.58 -18.26
C LYS A 313 -3.06 -13.25 -19.59
N LEU A 314 -4.28 -13.77 -19.69
CA LEU A 314 -4.82 -14.35 -20.91
C LEU A 314 -5.47 -13.31 -21.83
N ASN A 315 -5.45 -12.02 -21.46
CA ASN A 315 -6.18 -10.95 -22.14
C ASN A 315 -7.68 -11.24 -22.30
N LYS A 316 -8.28 -11.90 -21.31
CA LYS A 316 -9.72 -12.19 -21.26
C LYS A 316 -10.40 -11.36 -20.18
N ALA A 317 -11.68 -11.07 -20.39
CA ALA A 317 -12.55 -10.56 -19.33
C ALA A 317 -12.97 -11.71 -18.41
N LEU A 318 -13.19 -11.39 -17.14
CA LEU A 318 -13.67 -12.33 -16.13
C LEU A 318 -15.19 -12.23 -16.04
N ASP A 319 -15.87 -13.38 -16.15
CA ASP A 319 -17.31 -13.50 -15.87
C ASP A 319 -17.52 -13.52 -14.34
N PHE A 320 -18.13 -12.45 -13.81
CA PHE A 320 -18.34 -12.30 -12.38
C PHE A 320 -19.34 -13.32 -11.84
N GLU A 321 -20.47 -13.53 -12.52
CA GLU A 321 -21.50 -14.50 -12.11
C GLU A 321 -20.97 -15.93 -12.11
N LYS A 322 -20.16 -16.28 -13.12
CA LYS A 322 -19.50 -17.59 -13.19
C LYS A 322 -18.50 -17.77 -12.05
N LEU A 323 -17.78 -16.72 -11.66
CA LEU A 323 -16.89 -16.74 -10.50
C LEU A 323 -17.68 -16.99 -9.21
N VAL A 324 -18.72 -16.20 -8.94
CA VAL A 324 -19.53 -16.36 -7.72
C VAL A 324 -20.12 -17.77 -7.66
N THR A 325 -20.70 -18.25 -8.76
CA THR A 325 -21.25 -19.62 -8.87
C THR A 325 -20.19 -20.69 -8.57
N ALA A 326 -18.98 -20.54 -9.10
CA ALA A 326 -17.88 -21.46 -8.83
C ALA A 326 -17.41 -21.42 -7.38
N MET A 327 -17.38 -20.24 -6.74
CA MET A 327 -17.06 -20.08 -5.32
C MET A 327 -18.14 -20.67 -4.41
N SER A 328 -19.42 -20.53 -4.75
CA SER A 328 -20.54 -21.06 -3.96
C SER A 328 -20.54 -22.59 -3.82
N LYS A 329 -19.87 -23.32 -4.73
CA LYS A 329 -19.65 -24.78 -4.57
C LYS A 329 -18.77 -25.13 -3.36
N TYR A 330 -18.04 -24.16 -2.82
CA TYR A 330 -17.16 -24.26 -1.66
C TYR A 330 -17.57 -23.23 -0.60
N SER A 331 -18.88 -23.06 -0.39
CA SER A 331 -19.46 -21.95 0.39
C SER A 331 -18.78 -21.72 1.75
N ASP A 332 -18.58 -22.79 2.52
CA ASP A 332 -18.00 -22.73 3.88
C ASP A 332 -16.60 -22.10 3.94
N GLU A 333 -15.87 -22.10 2.83
CA GLU A 333 -14.52 -21.51 2.73
C GLU A 333 -14.54 -19.99 2.45
N PHE A 334 -15.70 -19.45 2.05
CA PHE A 334 -15.82 -18.09 1.49
C PHE A 334 -16.93 -17.24 2.09
N PHE A 335 -18.07 -17.84 2.45
CA PHE A 335 -19.30 -17.11 2.78
C PHE A 335 -19.83 -17.58 4.13
N SER A 336 -20.24 -16.62 4.95
CA SER A 336 -21.02 -16.89 6.16
C SER A 336 -22.44 -17.34 5.80
N GLU A 337 -23.05 -18.12 6.70
CA GLU A 337 -24.46 -18.52 6.58
C GLU A 337 -25.36 -17.28 6.46
N ASP A 338 -26.50 -17.42 5.80
CA ASP A 338 -27.55 -16.39 5.63
C ASP A 338 -27.13 -15.11 4.87
N ASN A 339 -25.92 -15.03 4.31
CA ASN A 339 -25.47 -13.91 3.49
C ASN A 339 -25.51 -14.29 2.00
N ASP A 340 -25.93 -13.35 1.14
CA ASP A 340 -25.98 -13.55 -0.30
C ASP A 340 -24.56 -13.48 -0.93
N PRO A 341 -24.07 -14.55 -1.57
CA PRO A 341 -22.71 -14.58 -2.14
C PRO A 341 -22.45 -13.49 -3.18
N THR A 342 -23.44 -13.18 -4.02
CA THR A 342 -23.30 -12.17 -5.08
C THR A 342 -23.12 -10.78 -4.47
N THR A 343 -24.03 -10.37 -3.58
CA THR A 343 -23.98 -9.08 -2.87
C THR A 343 -22.67 -8.91 -2.09
N LEU A 344 -22.22 -9.97 -1.40
CA LEU A 344 -20.93 -9.94 -0.71
C LEU A 344 -19.77 -9.74 -1.69
N MET A 345 -19.73 -10.50 -2.78
CA MET A 345 -18.65 -10.40 -3.76
C MET A 345 -18.63 -9.06 -4.49
N GLU A 346 -19.79 -8.46 -4.77
CA GLU A 346 -19.89 -7.12 -5.35
C GLU A 346 -19.25 -6.09 -4.42
N SER A 347 -19.59 -6.11 -3.13
CA SER A 347 -19.01 -5.22 -2.14
C SER A 347 -17.50 -5.44 -1.95
N GLU A 348 -17.03 -6.70 -2.07
CA GLU A 348 -15.62 -7.06 -1.95
C GLU A 348 -14.79 -6.69 -3.18
N SER A 349 -15.41 -6.52 -4.35
CA SER A 349 -14.72 -6.32 -5.62
C SER A 349 -13.77 -5.10 -5.64
N ASP A 350 -14.07 -4.08 -4.83
CA ASP A 350 -13.22 -2.90 -4.61
C ASP A 350 -11.83 -3.24 -4.05
N ILE A 351 -11.62 -4.45 -3.50
CA ILE A 351 -10.28 -4.92 -3.09
C ILE A 351 -9.29 -4.90 -4.26
N ALA A 352 -9.77 -5.09 -5.49
CA ALA A 352 -8.93 -5.13 -6.69
C ALA A 352 -8.18 -3.81 -6.93
N ASP A 353 -8.78 -2.66 -6.59
CA ASP A 353 -8.10 -1.37 -6.71
C ASP A 353 -6.87 -1.33 -5.80
N ILE A 354 -7.02 -1.67 -4.51
CA ILE A 354 -5.90 -1.61 -3.57
C ILE A 354 -4.92 -2.77 -3.75
N ALA A 355 -5.35 -3.90 -4.32
CA ALA A 355 -4.47 -4.99 -4.73
C ALA A 355 -3.64 -4.65 -5.98
N GLY A 356 -4.00 -3.60 -6.73
CA GLY A 356 -3.29 -3.17 -7.93
C GLY A 356 -3.75 -3.84 -9.21
N ILE A 357 -4.93 -4.47 -9.21
CA ILE A 357 -5.58 -5.03 -10.40
C ILE A 357 -6.94 -4.39 -10.66
N PRO A 358 -7.02 -3.06 -10.81
CA PRO A 358 -8.27 -2.40 -11.14
C PRO A 358 -8.86 -2.96 -12.44
N PHE A 359 -10.18 -2.93 -12.54
CA PHE A 359 -10.93 -3.37 -13.71
C PHE A 359 -11.96 -2.33 -14.13
N ASP A 360 -12.37 -2.40 -15.39
CA ASP A 360 -13.60 -1.78 -15.89
C ASP A 360 -14.68 -2.87 -16.04
N ILE A 361 -15.95 -2.49 -16.05
CA ILE A 361 -17.08 -3.41 -16.27
C ILE A 361 -17.63 -3.12 -17.66
N ASP A 362 -17.79 -4.15 -18.50
CA ASP A 362 -18.40 -3.98 -19.82
C ASP A 362 -19.94 -4.03 -19.77
N ASP A 363 -20.58 -3.82 -20.92
CA ASP A 363 -22.04 -3.80 -21.05
C ASP A 363 -22.71 -5.15 -20.72
N HIS A 364 -21.93 -6.23 -20.60
CA HIS A 364 -22.38 -7.57 -20.24
C HIS A 364 -22.07 -7.93 -18.79
N GLY A 365 -21.54 -6.99 -17.99
CA GLY A 365 -21.16 -7.23 -16.60
C GLY A 365 -19.82 -7.96 -16.44
N MET A 366 -19.04 -8.11 -17.51
CA MET A 366 -17.73 -8.77 -17.45
C MET A 366 -16.69 -7.81 -16.90
N LEU A 367 -15.78 -8.32 -16.07
CA LEU A 367 -14.71 -7.55 -15.47
C LEU A 367 -13.49 -7.56 -16.39
N ILE A 368 -13.09 -6.41 -16.91
CA ILE A 368 -11.93 -6.23 -17.79
C ILE A 368 -10.75 -5.70 -16.97
N PRO A 369 -9.75 -6.55 -16.64
CA PRO A 369 -8.62 -6.12 -15.84
C PRO A 369 -7.71 -5.15 -16.62
N LYS A 370 -7.28 -4.07 -15.96
CA LYS A 370 -6.46 -3.02 -16.56
C LYS A 370 -4.96 -3.21 -16.35
N THR A 371 -4.57 -4.15 -15.50
CA THR A 371 -3.17 -4.45 -15.17
C THR A 371 -2.98 -5.96 -15.02
N THR A 372 -1.73 -6.38 -14.95
CA THR A 372 -1.33 -7.69 -14.43
C THR A 372 -0.53 -7.51 -13.15
N ILE A 373 -0.60 -8.47 -12.23
CA ILE A 373 0.11 -8.40 -10.94
C ILE A 373 1.02 -9.62 -10.74
N ASN A 374 2.00 -9.46 -9.84
CA ASN A 374 2.93 -10.53 -9.44
C ASN A 374 2.25 -11.58 -8.54
N ASP A 375 2.10 -12.82 -9.03
CA ASP A 375 1.47 -13.91 -8.27
C ASP A 375 2.25 -14.31 -7.03
N ASP A 376 3.58 -14.23 -7.07
CA ASP A 376 4.45 -14.65 -5.97
C ASP A 376 4.27 -13.73 -4.76
N ILE A 377 4.13 -12.42 -5.01
CA ILE A 377 3.87 -11.43 -3.96
C ILE A 377 2.43 -11.51 -3.49
N LEU A 378 1.45 -11.65 -4.39
CA LEU A 378 0.04 -11.86 -4.01
C LEU A 378 -0.11 -13.08 -3.11
N SER A 379 0.61 -14.17 -3.41
CA SER A 379 0.53 -15.43 -2.67
C SER A 379 1.45 -15.47 -1.45
N GLU A 380 2.20 -14.40 -1.16
CA GLU A 380 3.04 -14.33 0.03
C GLU A 380 2.17 -14.46 1.30
N ASP A 381 2.59 -15.33 2.22
CA ASP A 381 1.85 -15.71 3.42
C ASP A 381 0.52 -16.48 3.21
N ALA A 382 0.15 -16.81 1.97
CA ALA A 382 -1.07 -17.59 1.70
C ALA A 382 -0.91 -19.05 2.17
N PRO A 383 -1.90 -19.62 2.90
CA PRO A 383 -1.97 -21.05 3.12
C PRO A 383 -1.98 -21.83 1.80
N LYS A 384 -1.43 -23.05 1.80
CA LYS A 384 -1.40 -23.89 0.59
C LYS A 384 -2.82 -24.23 0.12
N GLU A 385 -3.72 -24.38 1.08
CA GLU A 385 -5.13 -24.66 0.92
C GLU A 385 -5.82 -23.53 0.14
N SER A 386 -5.57 -22.26 0.50
CA SER A 386 -6.13 -21.09 -0.20
C SER A 386 -5.66 -21.00 -1.66
N ILE A 387 -4.38 -21.31 -1.93
CA ILE A 387 -3.84 -21.36 -3.31
C ILE A 387 -4.49 -22.51 -4.09
N ALA A 388 -4.64 -23.68 -3.48
CA ALA A 388 -5.30 -24.82 -4.11
C ALA A 388 -6.77 -24.54 -4.41
N LEU A 389 -7.46 -23.86 -3.49
CA LEU A 389 -8.85 -23.43 -3.63
C LEU A 389 -9.03 -22.47 -4.82
N ALA A 390 -8.16 -21.45 -4.95
CA ALA A 390 -8.19 -20.54 -6.10
C ALA A 390 -8.07 -21.29 -7.44
N LYS A 391 -7.16 -22.26 -7.52
CA LYS A 391 -6.97 -23.09 -8.72
C LYS A 391 -8.17 -23.98 -9.02
N LYS A 392 -8.83 -24.52 -7.99
CA LYS A 392 -10.07 -25.29 -8.16
C LYS A 392 -11.17 -24.42 -8.72
N VAL A 393 -11.38 -23.22 -8.16
CA VAL A 393 -12.38 -22.26 -8.64
C VAL A 393 -12.16 -21.93 -10.12
N ILE A 394 -10.93 -21.61 -10.53
CA ILE A 394 -10.61 -21.37 -11.95
C ILE A 394 -10.94 -22.59 -12.81
N LYS A 395 -10.58 -23.80 -12.36
CA LYS A 395 -10.90 -25.02 -13.11
C LYS A 395 -12.41 -25.23 -13.29
N GLU A 396 -13.21 -24.95 -12.27
CA GLU A 396 -14.68 -25.00 -12.35
C GLU A 396 -15.21 -23.96 -13.35
N MET A 397 -14.61 -22.78 -13.39
CA MET A 397 -14.96 -21.75 -14.38
C MET A 397 -14.59 -22.15 -15.81
N GLU A 398 -13.49 -22.88 -16.04
CA GLU A 398 -13.08 -23.31 -17.37
C GLU A 398 -13.75 -24.61 -17.84
N ALA A 399 -14.41 -25.36 -16.96
CA ALA A 399 -15.00 -26.67 -17.26
C ALA A 399 -16.35 -26.60 -18.02
N ASN A 400 -16.95 -25.41 -18.13
CA ASN A 400 -18.26 -25.18 -18.76
C ASN A 400 -18.17 -24.28 -19.97
#